data_AF-A0A1H6XCV4-F1
#
_entry.id   AF-A0A1H6XCV4-F1
#
_cell.length_a   1.000
_cell.length_b   1.000
_cell.length_c   1.000
_cell.angle_alpha   90.00
_cell.angle_beta   90.00
_cell.angle_gamma   90.00
#
_symmetry.space_group_name_H-M   'P 1'
#
loop_
_entity.id
_entity.type
_entity.pdbx_description
1 polymer ?
#
loop_
_entity_poly.entity_id
_entity_poly.type
_entity_poly.pdbx_seq_one_letter_code
_entity_poly.pdbx_strand_id
1 'polypeptide(L)'
;MSLLTLMLVKAWVLPLLYLDFEIRRDYIIANLCVNRNKPMMHCNGKCYLAKRIADAKEKDARQAENNYLSHLIYQVMDSREVLYSATPVTFEIRTSIHYQYKSPFTARNPVADIFHPPLV
;
A
#
# COMPACT_ATOMS: atom_id res chain seq x y z
N MET A 1 2.05 29.39 -8.76
CA MET A 1 0.95 29.79 -7.84
C MET A 1 1.60 30.30 -6.55
N SER A 2 1.56 31.62 -6.30
CA SER A 2 2.23 32.22 -5.14
C SER A 2 1.61 31.70 -3.83
N LEU A 3 2.42 31.34 -2.83
CA LEU A 3 1.96 30.83 -1.52
C LEU A 3 0.89 31.74 -0.87
N LEU A 4 0.99 33.04 -1.14
CA LEU A 4 0.05 34.07 -0.67
C LEU A 4 -1.37 33.83 -1.20
N THR A 5 -1.51 33.40 -2.46
CA THR A 5 -2.82 33.09 -3.06
C THR A 5 -3.49 31.88 -2.40
N LEU A 6 -2.71 30.86 -2.04
CA LEU A 6 -3.22 29.65 -1.37
C LEU A 6 -3.68 29.94 0.07
N MET A 7 -2.96 30.82 0.78
CA MET A 7 -3.32 31.25 2.13
C MET A 7 -4.61 32.07 2.13
N LEU A 8 -4.80 32.97 1.16
CA LEU A 8 -6.05 33.71 1.00
C LEU A 8 -7.22 32.75 0.78
N VAL A 9 -7.13 31.83 -0.19
CA VAL A 9 -8.22 30.89 -0.50
C VAL A 9 -8.66 30.08 0.74
N LYS A 10 -7.71 29.64 1.57
CA LYS A 10 -8.02 28.92 2.82
C LYS A 10 -8.72 29.80 3.86
N ALA A 11 -8.37 31.09 3.93
CA ALA A 11 -9.03 32.02 4.85
C ALA A 11 -10.52 32.23 4.54
N TRP A 12 -10.94 32.08 3.28
CA TRP A 12 -12.34 32.24 2.86
C TRP A 12 -13.25 31.05 3.17
N VAL A 13 -12.69 29.86 3.47
CA VAL A 13 -13.48 28.63 3.66
C VAL A 13 -14.48 28.77 4.82
N LEU A 14 -14.03 29.29 5.97
CA LEU A 14 -14.86 29.39 7.18
C LEU A 14 -15.94 30.49 7.06
N PRO A 15 -15.64 31.71 6.56
CA PRO A 15 -16.66 32.73 6.28
C PRO A 15 -17.73 32.25 5.30
N LEU A 16 -17.33 31.60 4.20
CA LEU A 16 -18.28 31.09 3.20
C LEU A 16 -19.19 30.00 3.79
N LEU A 17 -18.65 29.12 4.63
CA LEU A 17 -19.42 28.09 5.32
C LEU A 17 -20.44 28.70 6.30
N TYR A 18 -20.07 29.78 6.99
CA TYR A 18 -20.99 30.50 7.88
C TYR A 18 -22.07 31.26 7.11
N LEU A 19 -21.71 31.89 6.00
CA LEU A 19 -22.67 32.59 5.14
C LEU A 19 -23.72 31.63 4.57
N ASP A 20 -23.28 30.48 4.06
CA ASP A 20 -24.17 29.42 3.56
C ASP A 20 -25.09 28.86 4.67
N PHE A 21 -24.57 28.75 5.89
CA PHE A 21 -25.37 28.38 7.06
C PHE A 21 -26.45 29.41 7.36
N GLU A 22 -26.13 30.70 7.35
CA GLU A 22 -27.11 31.75 7.70
C GLU A 22 -28.22 31.86 6.64
N ILE A 23 -27.86 31.78 5.35
CA ILE A 23 -28.82 31.82 4.24
C ILE A 23 -29.84 30.66 4.34
N ARG A 24 -29.40 29.48 4.78
CA ARG A 24 -30.24 28.26 4.83
C ARG A 24 -30.65 27.87 6.25
N ARG A 25 -30.54 28.80 7.20
CA ARG A 25 -30.65 28.50 8.62
C ARG A 25 -31.98 27.85 8.99
N ASP A 26 -33.09 28.37 8.48
CA ASP A 26 -34.43 27.83 8.77
C ASP A 26 -34.59 26.40 8.27
N TYR A 27 -34.13 26.14 7.03
CA TYR A 27 -34.13 24.81 6.46
C TYR A 27 -33.27 23.83 7.28
N ILE A 28 -32.10 24.27 7.72
CA ILE A 28 -31.18 23.45 8.53
C ILE A 28 -31.81 23.10 9.88
N ILE A 29 -32.46 24.05 10.53
CA ILE A 29 -33.12 23.83 11.82
C ILE A 29 -34.26 22.81 11.67
N ALA A 30 -35.08 22.93 10.62
CA ALA A 30 -36.22 22.04 10.40
C ALA A 30 -35.82 20.61 9.98
N ASN A 31 -34.83 20.49 9.09
CA ASN A 31 -34.56 19.23 8.38
C ASN A 31 -33.25 18.53 8.78
N LEU A 32 -32.24 19.29 9.21
CA LEU A 32 -30.87 18.78 9.35
C LEU A 32 -30.34 18.75 10.79
N CYS A 33 -30.98 19.43 11.75
CA CYS A 33 -30.57 19.36 13.15
C CYS A 33 -30.90 17.98 13.75
N VAL A 34 -29.88 17.29 14.25
CA VAL A 34 -30.01 15.98 14.93
C VAL A 34 -30.82 16.05 16.23
N ASN A 35 -30.80 17.20 16.91
CA ASN A 35 -31.49 17.43 18.17
C ASN A 35 -32.80 18.23 18.01
N ARG A 36 -33.41 18.25 16.82
CA ARG A 36 -34.64 19.04 16.56
C ARG A 36 -35.81 18.69 17.50
N ASN A 37 -35.88 17.44 17.96
CA ASN A 37 -36.91 16.96 18.88
C ASN A 37 -36.58 17.23 20.37
N LYS A 38 -35.45 17.88 20.67
CA LYS A 38 -34.97 18.16 22.04
C LYS A 38 -34.80 19.67 22.23
N PRO A 39 -35.88 20.43 22.42
CA PRO A 39 -35.83 21.90 22.49
C PRO A 39 -34.97 22.42 23.66
N MET A 40 -34.88 21.65 24.75
CA MET A 40 -34.04 21.96 25.93
C MET A 40 -32.55 22.06 25.60
N MET A 41 -32.10 21.50 24.48
CA MET A 41 -30.69 21.51 24.04
C MET A 41 -30.31 22.76 23.24
N HIS A 42 -31.28 23.63 22.92
CA HIS A 42 -31.05 24.87 22.16
C HIS A 42 -30.17 24.72 20.91
N CYS A 43 -30.39 23.64 20.12
CA CYS A 43 -29.61 23.32 18.92
C CYS A 43 -29.51 24.50 17.96
N ASN A 44 -30.65 25.03 17.49
CA ASN A 44 -30.71 26.18 16.58
C ASN A 44 -29.75 26.08 15.37
N GLY A 45 -29.54 24.86 14.84
CA GLY A 45 -28.60 24.58 13.75
C GLY A 45 -27.12 24.45 14.16
N LYS A 46 -26.75 24.75 15.41
CA LYS A 46 -25.37 24.69 15.92
C LYS A 46 -24.74 23.30 15.82
N CYS A 47 -25.51 22.24 16.06
CA CYS A 47 -25.01 20.86 15.94
C CYS A 47 -24.59 20.53 14.49
N TYR A 48 -25.36 20.99 13.51
CA TYR A 48 -25.05 20.81 12.10
C TYR A 48 -23.81 21.63 11.71
N LEU A 49 -23.76 22.90 12.14
CA LEU A 49 -22.62 23.77 11.87
C LEU A 49 -21.31 23.22 12.46
N ALA A 50 -21.35 22.77 13.72
CA ALA A 50 -20.21 22.15 14.38
C ALA A 50 -19.71 20.91 13.62
N LYS A 51 -20.62 20.06 13.14
CA LYS A 51 -20.27 18.90 12.33
C LYS A 51 -19.59 19.31 11.01
N ARG A 52 -20.14 20.29 10.29
CA ARG A 52 -19.55 20.78 9.03
C ARG A 52 -18.14 21.37 9.22
N ILE A 53 -17.91 22.07 10.33
CA ILE A 53 -16.58 22.61 10.68
C ILE A 53 -15.61 21.46 11.00
N ALA A 54 -16.06 20.45 11.74
CA ALA A 54 -15.23 19.28 12.05
C ALA A 54 -14.85 18.50 10.77
N ASP A 55 -15.82 18.24 9.90
CA ASP A 55 -15.60 17.56 8.62
C ASP A 55 -14.60 18.32 7.73
N ALA A 56 -14.67 19.66 7.72
CA ALA A 56 -13.74 20.50 6.96
C ALA A 56 -12.29 20.41 7.50
N LYS A 57 -12.13 20.41 8.83
CA LYS A 57 -10.82 20.24 9.48
C LYS A 57 -10.24 18.85 9.26
N GLU A 58 -11.07 17.81 9.33
CA GLU A 58 -10.63 16.43 9.11
C GLU A 58 -10.16 16.22 7.67
N LYS A 59 -10.84 16.80 6.68
CA LYS A 59 -10.40 16.77 5.28
C LYS A 59 -9.03 17.42 5.09
N ASP A 60 -8.78 18.56 5.73
CA ASP A 60 -7.48 19.25 5.67
C ASP A 60 -6.37 18.39 6.31
N ALA A 61 -6.64 17.75 7.45
CA ALA A 61 -5.71 16.84 8.11
C ALA A 61 -5.39 15.60 7.25
N ARG A 62 -6.41 14.93 6.70
CA ARG A 62 -6.22 13.79 5.79
C ARG A 62 -5.47 14.17 4.52
N GLN A 63 -5.70 15.37 3.99
CA GLN A 63 -4.94 15.87 2.84
C GLN A 63 -3.47 16.10 3.19
N ALA A 64 -3.17 16.63 4.38
CA ALA A 64 -1.79 16.77 4.85
C ALA A 64 -1.10 15.41 5.03
N GLU A 65 -1.79 14.42 5.60
CA GLU A 65 -1.30 13.04 5.75
C GLU A 65 -1.00 12.39 4.39
N ASN A 66 -1.95 12.45 3.45
CA ASN A 66 -1.76 11.89 2.10
C ASN A 66 -0.59 12.55 1.36
N ASN A 67 -0.44 13.88 1.48
CA ASN A 67 0.70 14.58 0.89
C ASN A 67 2.02 14.11 1.51
N TYR A 68 2.08 13.95 2.82
CA TYR A 68 3.27 13.44 3.52
C TYR A 68 3.62 12.01 3.07
N LEU A 69 2.63 11.13 3.02
CA LEU A 69 2.82 9.74 2.60
C LEU A 69 3.25 9.63 1.14
N SER A 70 2.68 10.46 0.25
CA SER A 70 3.11 10.53 -1.15
C SER A 70 4.57 10.96 -1.27
N HIS A 71 5.02 11.95 -0.48
CA HIS A 71 6.40 12.41 -0.48
C HIS A 71 7.38 11.31 -0.05
N LEU A 72 7.02 10.52 0.96
CA LEU A 72 7.83 9.37 1.39
C LEU A 72 7.96 8.29 0.32
N ILE A 73 6.86 7.96 -0.37
CA ILE A 73 6.87 6.95 -1.44
C ILE A 73 7.73 7.41 -2.63
N TYR A 74 7.60 8.67 -3.05
CA TYR A 74 8.38 9.18 -4.18
C TYR A 74 9.88 9.28 -3.88
N GLN A 75 10.29 9.57 -2.64
CA GLN A 75 11.72 9.59 -2.27
C GLN A 75 12.38 8.20 -2.36
N VAL A 76 11.63 7.11 -2.16
CA VAL A 76 12.16 5.74 -2.28
C VAL A 76 12.29 5.30 -3.75
N MET A 77 11.54 5.95 -4.65
CA MET A 77 11.50 5.62 -6.08
C MET A 77 12.44 6.49 -6.94
N ASP A 78 13.34 7.28 -6.35
CA ASP A 78 14.46 7.89 -7.08
C ASP A 78 15.50 6.82 -7.44
N SER A 79 15.07 5.84 -8.23
CA SER A 79 15.96 4.95 -8.96
C SER A 79 16.50 5.74 -10.14
N ARG A 80 17.55 6.54 -9.90
CA ARG A 80 18.44 6.95 -10.99
C ARG A 80 18.72 5.71 -11.81
N GLU A 81 18.53 5.78 -13.12
CA GLU A 81 18.70 4.67 -14.05
C GLU A 81 20.07 4.01 -13.80
N VAL A 82 20.11 2.95 -12.99
CA VAL A 82 21.33 2.17 -12.83
C VAL A 82 21.44 1.39 -14.12
N LEU A 83 22.23 1.93 -15.04
CA LEU A 83 22.58 1.28 -16.29
C LEU A 83 23.42 0.04 -15.95
N TYR A 84 22.76 -1.07 -15.63
CA TYR A 84 23.42 -2.35 -15.39
C TYR A 84 23.95 -2.86 -16.72
N SER A 85 25.26 -2.71 -16.94
CA SER A 85 25.97 -3.40 -18.02
C SER A 85 26.25 -4.83 -17.57
N ALA A 86 25.37 -5.76 -17.96
CA ALA A 86 25.63 -7.18 -17.79
C ALA A 86 26.61 -7.62 -18.88
N THR A 87 27.89 -7.71 -18.54
CA THR A 87 28.86 -8.38 -19.42
C THR A 87 28.64 -9.89 -19.32
N PRO A 88 28.40 -10.60 -20.43
CA PRO A 88 28.23 -12.05 -20.38
C PRO A 88 29.56 -12.69 -19.94
N VAL A 89 29.53 -13.36 -18.80
CA VAL A 89 30.64 -14.21 -18.34
C VAL A 89 30.58 -15.50 -19.15
N THR A 90 31.50 -15.66 -20.10
CA THR A 90 31.69 -16.93 -20.80
C THR A 90 32.44 -17.89 -19.90
N PHE A 91 31.86 -19.06 -19.62
CA PHE A 91 32.54 -20.16 -18.95
C PHE A 91 32.62 -21.36 -19.88
N GLU A 92 33.77 -22.03 -19.90
CA GLU A 92 33.95 -23.24 -20.69
C GLU A 92 33.41 -24.45 -19.93
N ILE A 93 32.30 -25.00 -20.41
CA ILE A 93 31.77 -26.28 -19.93
C ILE A 93 32.63 -27.39 -20.51
N ARG A 94 33.39 -28.10 -19.67
CA ARG A 94 34.02 -29.37 -20.09
C ARG A 94 32.93 -30.41 -20.33
N THR A 95 32.69 -30.71 -21.61
CA THR A 95 31.63 -31.62 -22.07
C THR A 95 31.92 -33.10 -21.84
N SER A 96 33.12 -33.47 -21.43
CA SER A 96 33.46 -34.86 -21.11
C SER A 96 34.35 -34.96 -19.87
N ILE A 97 33.84 -35.65 -18.85
CA ILE A 97 34.64 -36.14 -17.72
C ILE A 97 34.82 -37.63 -17.95
N HIS A 98 36.05 -38.08 -18.19
CA HIS A 98 36.35 -39.49 -18.39
C HIS A 98 36.70 -40.12 -17.04
N TYR A 99 35.78 -40.89 -16.47
CA TYR A 99 36.02 -41.60 -15.22
C TYR A 99 36.68 -42.95 -15.51
N GLN A 100 37.90 -43.15 -15.02
CA GLN A 100 38.56 -44.47 -15.07
C GLN A 100 38.27 -45.23 -13.77
N TYR A 101 37.10 -45.86 -13.68
CA TYR A 101 36.78 -46.78 -12.59
C TYR A 101 37.24 -48.20 -12.93
N LYS A 102 38.12 -48.77 -12.10
CA LYS A 102 38.44 -50.20 -12.13
C LYS A 102 37.84 -50.84 -10.88
N SER A 103 36.87 -51.73 -11.07
CA SER A 103 36.29 -52.51 -9.99
C SER A 103 37.37 -53.37 -9.32
N PRO A 104 37.50 -53.36 -7.98
CA PRO A 104 38.38 -54.27 -7.27
C PRO A 104 37.84 -55.72 -7.24
N PHE A 105 36.59 -55.93 -7.68
CA PHE A 105 35.99 -57.26 -7.73
C PHE A 105 36.51 -58.03 -8.94
N THR A 106 37.56 -58.80 -8.73
CA THR A 106 37.89 -59.94 -9.59
C THR A 106 36.83 -61.00 -9.33
N ALA A 107 36.06 -61.38 -10.36
CA ALA A 107 35.10 -62.47 -10.29
C ALA A 107 35.82 -63.80 -10.01
N ARG A 108 36.15 -64.05 -8.74
CA ARG A 108 36.40 -65.40 -8.26
C ARG A 108 35.04 -66.07 -8.25
N ASN A 109 34.87 -67.07 -9.11
CA ASN A 109 33.63 -67.81 -9.28
C ASN A 109 33.65 -69.03 -8.36
N PRO A 110 33.02 -69.03 -7.16
CA PRO A 110 32.68 -70.25 -6.48
C PRO A 110 31.20 -70.54 -6.66
N VAL A 111 30.94 -71.73 -7.20
CA VAL A 111 29.69 -72.50 -7.10
C VAL A 111 28.52 -72.00 -7.96
N ALA A 112 28.56 -72.41 -9.24
CA ALA A 112 27.43 -72.41 -10.17
C ALA A 112 26.32 -73.43 -9.80
N ASP A 113 26.11 -73.71 -8.50
CA ASP A 113 25.31 -74.86 -8.07
C ASP A 113 24.49 -74.63 -6.78
N ILE A 114 24.33 -73.38 -6.32
CA ILE A 114 23.59 -73.09 -5.06
C ILE A 114 22.13 -72.67 -5.31
N PHE A 115 21.73 -72.47 -6.57
CA PHE A 115 20.35 -72.11 -6.90
C PHE A 115 19.80 -72.97 -8.03
N HIS A 116 19.13 -74.05 -7.66
CA HIS A 116 18.11 -74.68 -8.50
C HIS A 116 16.77 -74.58 -7.76
N PRO A 117 15.69 -74.23 -8.46
CA PRO A 117 14.36 -74.20 -7.87
C PRO A 117 13.88 -75.63 -7.54
N PRO A 118 13.08 -75.81 -6.47
CA PRO A 118 12.52 -77.12 -6.12
C PRO A 118 11.58 -77.63 -7.21
N LEU A 119 11.70 -78.92 -7.55
CA LEU A 119 10.83 -79.60 -8.50
C LEU A 119 9.62 -80.19 -7.76
N VAL A 120 8.51 -79.44 -7.86
CA VAL A 120 7.10 -79.73 -7.46
C VAL A 120 6.86 -80.11 -6.00
#